data_AF-A0A521KVB9-F1
#
_entry.id   AF-A0A521KVB9-F1
#
_cell.length_a   1.000
_cell.length_b   1.000
_cell.length_c   1.000
_cell.angle_alpha   90.00
_cell.angle_beta   90.00
_cell.angle_gamma   90.00
#
_symmetry.space_group_name_H-M   'P 1'
#
loop_
_entity.id
_entity.type
_entity.pdbx_description
1 polymer ?
#
loop_
_entity_poly.entity_id
_entity_poly.type
_entity_poly.pdbx_seq_one_letter_code
_entity_poly.pdbx_strand_id
1 'polypeptide(L)' 'DPLLKLHLYGKAAARPGRKMGHLVCLGADAADAWRRAANARALLGLPALA' A
#
# COMPACT_ATOMS: atom_id res chain seq x y z
N ASP A 1 3.51 -9.69 3.57
CA ASP A 1 4.29 -8.99 4.62
C ASP A 1 3.43 -8.84 5.87
N PRO A 2 3.82 -9.40 7.03
CA PRO A 2 3.05 -9.30 8.27
C PRO A 2 3.00 -7.88 8.89
N LEU A 3 3.94 -7.00 8.55
CA LEU A 3 3.98 -5.61 9.04
C LEU A 3 3.26 -4.62 8.12
N LEU A 4 2.63 -5.12 7.05
CA LEU A 4 1.75 -4.35 6.19
C LEU A 4 0.30 -4.51 6.66
N LYS A 5 -0.37 -3.40 6.93
CA LYS A 5 -1.77 -3.36 7.33
C LYS A 5 -2.60 -2.80 6.19
N LEU A 6 -3.34 -3.67 5.51
CA LEU A 6 -4.24 -3.31 4.42
C LEU A 6 -5.63 -3.00 4.98
N HIS A 7 -6.21 -1.87 4.58
CA HIS A 7 -7.58 -1.50 4.89
C HIS A 7 -8.35 -1.20 3.60
N LEU A 8 -9.36 -2.02 3.30
CA LEU A 8 -10.29 -1.80 2.19
C LEU A 8 -11.60 -1.22 2.73
N TYR A 9 -12.13 -0.20 2.08
CA TYR A 9 -13.33 0.51 2.55
C TYR A 9 -14.66 -0.21 2.24
N GLY A 10 -14.63 -1.43 1.69
CA GLY A 10 -15.86 -2.17 1.35
C GLY A 10 -16.75 -1.53 0.28
N LYS A 11 -16.22 -0.61 -0.53
CA LYS A 11 -16.99 0.08 -1.58
C LYS A 11 -17.30 -0.90 -2.71
N ALA A 12 -18.57 -1.02 -3.08
CA ALA A 12 -19.06 -1.98 -4.08
C ALA A 12 -18.42 -1.85 -5.48
N ALA A 13 -17.97 -0.66 -5.88
CA ALA A 13 -17.38 -0.43 -7.20
C ALA A 13 -16.20 0.55 -7.18
N ALA A 14 -15.13 0.20 -7.89
CA ALA A 14 -14.01 1.07 -8.18
C ALA A 14 -14.36 2.08 -9.30
N ARG A 15 -13.81 3.29 -9.21
CA ARG A 15 -13.96 4.36 -10.22
C ARG A 15 -12.66 5.19 -10.27
N PRO A 16 -12.28 5.79 -11.41
CA PRO A 16 -11.11 6.67 -11.47
C PRO A 16 -11.15 7.76 -10.38
N GLY A 17 -10.02 7.96 -9.68
CA GLY A 17 -9.89 8.90 -8.57
C GLY A 17 -10.57 8.50 -7.25
N ARG A 18 -11.40 7.45 -7.23
CA ARG A 18 -12.08 7.01 -6.00
C ARG A 18 -11.13 6.19 -5.12
N LYS A 19 -10.82 6.69 -3.92
CA LYS A 19 -10.03 5.95 -2.93
C LYS A 19 -10.78 4.69 -2.48
N MET A 20 -10.19 3.53 -2.71
CA MET A 20 -10.80 2.22 -2.36
C MET A 20 -10.28 1.63 -1.05
N GLY A 21 -9.19 2.18 -0.54
CA GLY A 21 -8.55 1.75 0.69
C GLY A 21 -7.26 2.52 0.91
N HIS A 22 -6.45 2.00 1.81
CA HIS A 22 -5.05 2.36 2.00
C HIS A 22 -4.30 1.17 2.60
N LEU A 23 -2.99 1.26 2.62
CA LEU A 23 -2.15 0.37 3.39
C LEU A 23 -1.19 1.20 4.24
N VAL A 24 -0.80 0.65 5.38
CA VAL A 24 0.23 1.20 6.26
C VAL A 24 1.36 0.18 6.34
N CYS A 25 2.59 0.61 6.08
CA CYS A 25 3.78 -0.20 6.26
C CYS A 25 4.47 0.21 7.56
N LEU A 26 4.59 -0.75 8.48
CA LEU A 26 5.38 -0.57 9.70
C LEU A 26 6.80 -1.09 9.46
N GLY A 27 7.79 -0.49 10.12
CA GLY A 27 9.19 -0.87 10.05
C GLY A 27 9.95 -0.39 11.28
N ALA A 28 11.18 -0.89 11.45
CA ALA A 28 12.04 -0.48 12.56
C ALA A 28 12.46 1.00 12.46
N ASP A 29 12.53 1.52 11.23
CA ASP A 29 12.79 2.90 10.89
C ASP A 29 12.04 3.27 9.59
N ALA A 30 12.26 4.51 9.13
CA ALA A 30 11.62 5.02 7.92
C ALA A 30 12.09 4.27 6.65
N ALA A 31 13.35 3.84 6.59
CA ALA A 31 13.91 3.15 5.42
C ALA A 31 13.34 1.73 5.27
N ASP A 32 13.18 1.00 6.39
CA ASP A 32 12.53 -0.31 6.40
C ASP A 32 11.06 -0.19 5.97
N ALA A 33 10.32 0.77 6.53
CA ALA A 33 8.94 1.03 6.15
C ALA A 33 8.82 1.39 4.66
N TRP A 34 9.75 2.20 4.13
CA TRP A 34 9.79 2.58 2.72
C TRP A 34 10.05 1.39 1.80
N ARG A 35 11.04 0.54 2.12
CA ARG A 35 11.35 -0.68 1.37
C ARG A 35 10.13 -1.62 1.29
N ARG A 36 9.41 -1.77 2.40
CA ARG A 36 8.16 -2.56 2.43
C ARG A 36 7.08 -1.95 1.56
N ALA A 37 6.91 -0.62 1.58
CA ALA A 37 5.97 0.08 0.71
C ALA A 37 6.33 -0.06 -0.78
N ALA A 38 7.61 0.05 -1.14
CA ALA A 38 8.09 -0.16 -2.50
C ALA A 38 7.79 -1.60 -2.98
N ASN A 39 8.09 -2.60 -2.16
CA ASN A 39 7.78 -4.01 -2.45
C ASN A 39 6.26 -4.24 -2.62
N ALA A 40 5.44 -3.66 -1.74
CA ALA A 40 3.99 -3.77 -1.82
C ALA A 40 3.45 -3.17 -3.13
N ARG A 41 3.98 -2.02 -3.57
CA ARG A 41 3.58 -1.40 -4.84
C ARG A 41 3.94 -2.25 -6.04
N ALA A 42 5.13 -2.84 -6.06
CA ALA A 42 5.55 -3.76 -7.12
C ALA A 42 4.60 -4.97 -7.21
N LEU A 43 4.23 -5.56 -6.07
CA LEU A 43 3.26 -6.67 -6.01
C LEU A 43 1.86 -6.27 -6.47
N LEU A 44 1.45 -5.02 -6.24
CA LEU A 44 0.15 -4.49 -6.67
C LEU A 44 0.15 -4.00 -8.12
N GLY A 45 1.27 -4.11 -8.85
CA GLY A 45 1.40 -3.61 -10.22
C GLY A 45 1.30 -2.08 -10.34
N LEU A 46 1.62 -1.35 -9.27
CA LEU A 46 1.61 0.11 -9.25
C LEU A 46 2.96 0.68 -9.72
N PRO A 47 3.00 1.92 -10.24
CA PRO A 47 4.25 2.58 -10.61
C PRO A 47 5.25 2.62 -9.44
N ALA A 48 6.55 2.63 -9.77
CA ALA A 48 7.60 2.79 -8.77
C ALA A 48 7.42 4.09 -7.97
N LEU A 49 7.87 4.10 -6.72
CA LEU A 49 7.99 5.33 -5.94
C LEU A 49 9.18 6.11 -6.51
N ALA A 50 8.99 7.42 -6.68
CA ALA A 50 10.10 8.34 -6.95
C ALA A 50 10.98 8.50 -5.71
#